data_AF-B8HI30-F1
#
_entry.id   AF-B8HI30-F1
#
_cell.length_a   1.000
_cell.length_b   1.000
_cell.length_c   1.000
_cell.angle_alpha   90.00
_cell.angle_beta   90.00
_cell.angle_gamma   90.00
#
_symmetry.space_group_name_H-M   'P 1'
#
loop_
_entity.id
_entity.type
_entity.pdbx_description
1 polymer ?
#
loop_
_entity_poly.entity_id
_entity_poly.type
_entity_poly.pdbx_seq_one_letter_code
_entity_poly.pdbx_strand_id
1 'polypeptide(L)' 'MEITGTIEAPDGSTDRITAVGETYENAKKALEDMVPEGSKLIVIRTF' A
#
# COMPACT_ATOMS: atom_id res chain seq x y z
N MET A 1 2.27 14.20 -0.01
CA MET A 1 2.56 13.19 -1.05
C MET A 1 1.59 12.03 -0.88
N GLU A 2 0.96 11.59 -1.97
CA GLU A 2 0.00 10.47 -1.96
C GLU A 2 0.59 9.29 -2.73
N ILE A 3 0.46 8.09 -2.16
CA ILE A 3 0.84 6.85 -2.83
C ILE A 3 -0.29 5.84 -2.74
N THR A 4 -0.50 5.09 -3.82
CA THR A 4 -1.47 3.99 -3.88
C THR A 4 -0.74 2.67 -4.05
N GLY A 5 -0.95 1.77 -3.10
CA GLY A 5 -0.52 0.39 -3.11
C GLY A 5 -1.58 -0.54 -3.68
N THR A 6 -1.17 -1.57 -4.40
CA THR A 6 -2.01 -2.73 -4.70
C THR A 6 -1.54 -3.90 -3.84
N ILE A 7 -2.47 -4.49 -3.08
CA ILE A 7 -2.26 -5.66 -2.26
C ILE A 7 -2.94 -6.87 -2.88
N GLU A 8 -2.33 -8.04 -2.73
CA GLU A 8 -2.90 -9.33 -3.09
C GLU A 8 -3.16 -10.12 -1.80
N ALA A 9 -4.41 -10.53 -1.60
CA ALA A 9 -4.83 -11.34 -0.47
C ALA A 9 -4.52 -12.83 -0.70
N PRO A 10 -4.51 -13.67 0.36
CA PRO A 10 -4.21 -15.10 0.24
C PRO A 10 -5.14 -15.90 -0.70
N ASP A 11 -6.35 -15.39 -0.93
CA ASP A 11 -7.34 -15.96 -1.84
C ASP A 11 -7.09 -15.59 -3.32
N GLY A 12 -6.04 -14.81 -3.61
CA GLY A 12 -5.70 -14.29 -4.93
C GLY A 12 -6.49 -13.04 -5.34
N SER A 13 -7.34 -12.51 -4.46
CA SER A 13 -8.03 -11.24 -4.68
C SER A 13 -7.04 -10.09 -4.61
N THR A 14 -7.25 -9.05 -5.42
CA THR A 14 -6.43 -7.83 -5.37
C THR A 14 -7.26 -6.64 -4.91
N ASP A 15 -6.66 -5.79 -4.08
CA ASP A 15 -7.27 -4.57 -3.57
C ASP A 15 -6.28 -3.39 -3.61
N ARG A 16 -6.79 -2.17 -3.48
CA ARG A 16 -6.00 -0.94 -3.54
C ARG A 16 -6.12 -0.18 -2.24
N ILE A 17 -4.97 0.10 -1.64
CA ILE A 17 -4.84 0.92 -0.44
C ILE A 17 -4.13 2.22 -0.80
N THR A 18 -4.55 3.33 -0.22
CA THR A 18 -3.92 4.64 -0.45
C THR A 18 -3.44 5.20 0.88
N ALA A 19 -2.22 5.73 0.88
CA ALA A 19 -1.62 6.37 2.03
C ALA A 19 -1.09 7.76 1.64
N VAL A 20 -1.15 8.67 2.61
CA VAL A 20 -0.68 10.05 2.45
C VAL A 20 0.39 10.33 3.51
N GLY A 21 1.47 10.99 3.10
CA GLY A 21 2.55 11.41 3.99
C GLY A 21 3.23 12.69 3.50
N GLU A 22 3.97 13.36 4.39
CA GLU A 22 4.78 14.54 4.02
C GLU A 22 5.89 14.19 3.02
N THR A 23 6.49 13.01 3.15
CA THR A 23 7.53 12.48 2.26
C THR A 23 7.11 11.13 1.68
N TYR A 24 7.81 10.68 0.63
CA TYR A 24 7.63 9.33 0.10
C TYR A 24 7.84 8.26 1.18
N GLU A 25 8.86 8.41 2.03
CA GLU A 25 9.14 7.44 3.10
C GLU A 25 8.02 7.39 4.15
N ASN A 26 7.47 8.55 4.54
CA ASN A 26 6.34 8.61 5.46
C ASN A 26 5.09 7.97 4.85
N ALA A 27 4.81 8.25 3.57
CA ALA A 27 3.68 7.66 2.86
C ALA A 27 3.86 6.15 2.67
N LYS A 28 5.08 5.68 2.36
CA LYS A 28 5.44 4.26 2.23
C LYS A 28 5.24 3.51 3.54
N LYS A 29 5.71 4.08 4.64
CA LYS A 29 5.54 3.46 5.96
C LYS A 29 4.07 3.36 6.34
N ALA A 30 3.29 4.43 6.15
CA ALA A 30 1.85 4.41 6.38
C ALA A 30 1.14 3.38 5.49
N LEU A 31 1.57 3.21 4.24
CA LEU A 31 1.04 2.20 3.33
C LEU A 31 1.38 0.77 3.79
N GLU A 32 2.62 0.54 4.22
CA GLU A 32 3.08 -0.76 4.75
C GLU A 32 2.32 -1.15 6.02
N ASP A 33 2.06 -0.19 6.91
CA ASP A 33 1.25 -0.38 8.13
C ASP A 33 -0.23 -0.71 7.82
N MET A 34 -0.73 -0.36 6.62
CA MET A 34 -2.09 -0.66 6.16
C MET A 34 -2.22 -2.03 5.48
N VAL A 35 -1.10 -2.74 5.20
CA VAL A 35 -1.16 -4.05 4.54
C VAL A 35 -1.72 -5.08 5.53
N PRO A 36 -2.87 -5.70 5.25
CA PRO A 36 -3.45 -6.73 6.13
C PRO A 36 -2.52 -7.94 6.25
N GLU A 37 -2.52 -8.58 7.42
CA GLU A 37 -1.74 -9.81 7.63
C GLU A 37 -2.10 -10.87 6.58
N GLY A 38 -1.07 -11.54 6.04
CA GLY A 38 -1.22 -12.51 4.96
C GLY A 38 -1.39 -11.91 3.56
N SER A 39 -1.62 -10.60 3.44
CA SER A 39 -1.65 -9.91 2.14
C SER A 39 -0.25 -9.47 1.72
N LYS A 40 -0.01 -9.42 0.41
CA LYS A 40 1.27 -9.01 -0.17
C LYS A 40 1.12 -7.72 -0.94
N LEU A 41 1.95 -6.72 -0.63
CA LEU A 41 2.05 -5.52 -1.45
C LEU A 41 2.79 -5.82 -2.76
N ILE A 42 2.15 -5.61 -3.89
CA ILE A 42 2.69 -5.98 -5.23
C ILE A 42 3.04 -4.78 -6.11
N VAL A 43 2.38 -3.64 -5.92
CA VAL A 43 2.62 -2.41 -6.71
C VAL A 43 2.48 -1.19 -5.81
N ILE A 44 3.34 -0.18 -6.01
CA ILE A 44 3.21 1.16 -5.43
C ILE A 44 3.21 2.18 -6.57
N ARG A 45 2.23 3.08 -6.60
CA ARG A 45 2.15 4.23 -7.50
C ARG A 45 2.21 5.51 -6.71
N THR A 46 3.01 6.48 -7.14
CA THR A 46 3.11 7.82 -6.56
C THR A 46 2.39 8.82 -7.47
N PHE A 47 1.68 9.77 -6.89
CA PHE A 47 1.00 10.86 -7.61
C PHE A 47 1.50 12.23 -7.18
#